data_AF-A0A7X6JQJ1-F1
#
_entry.id   AF-A0A7X6JQJ1-F1
#
_cell.length_a   1.000
_cell.length_b   1.000
_cell.length_c   1.000
_cell.angle_alpha   90.00
_cell.angle_beta   90.00
_cell.angle_gamma   90.00
#
_symmetry.space_group_name_H-M   'P 1'
#
loop_
_entity.id
_entity.type
_entity.pdbx_description
1 polymer ?
#
loop_
_entity_poly.entity_id
_entity_poly.type
_entity_poly.pdbx_seq_one_letter_code
_entity_poly.pdbx_strand_id
1 'polypeptide(L)'
;MIVRVLDKVVFAVLFIITLQVPILADHYRQYLNGYYDALRDEVSSSSVLAKQHGFSSVEAMLDSLQKNSEPVVRENASMKAARFAQITTLEQGMRKLEHGHYFEKLVFMASPSQYETLKRVLDNFSPSVPLTPSSIVFSLVTAILLNLLIWTPHFCYCQVKKLKDRPKRYSYR
;
A
#
# COMPACT_ATOMS: atom_id res chain seq x y z
N MET A 1 -24.28 -31.00 1.91
CA MET A 1 -23.29 -30.91 3.02
C MET A 1 -21.95 -30.40 2.51
N ILE A 2 -21.37 -31.01 1.47
CA ILE A 2 -20.09 -30.63 0.85
C ILE A 2 -19.99 -29.14 0.48
N VAL A 3 -21.00 -28.57 -0.21
CA VAL A 3 -21.01 -27.15 -0.62
C VAL A 3 -20.88 -26.19 0.58
N ARG A 4 -21.51 -26.52 1.72
CA ARG A 4 -21.43 -25.70 2.95
C ARG A 4 -20.06 -25.80 3.62
N VAL A 5 -19.39 -26.94 3.49
CA VAL A 5 -18.01 -27.11 3.99
C VAL A 5 -17.05 -26.33 3.09
N LEU A 6 -17.21 -26.45 1.78
CA LEU A 6 -16.41 -25.70 0.80
C LEU A 6 -16.53 -24.18 1.01
N ASP A 7 -17.75 -23.67 1.22
CA ASP A 7 -17.99 -22.26 1.52
C ASP A 7 -17.22 -21.77 2.77
N LYS A 8 -17.24 -22.55 3.87
CA LYS A 8 -16.47 -22.21 5.07
C LYS A 8 -14.96 -22.21 4.83
N VAL A 9 -14.45 -23.14 4.02
CA VAL A 9 -13.04 -23.21 3.66
C VAL A 9 -12.65 -22.00 2.80
N VAL A 10 -13.46 -21.67 1.79
CA VAL A 10 -13.25 -20.48 0.94
C VAL A 10 -13.24 -19.22 1.79
N PHE A 11 -14.21 -19.05 2.69
CA PHE A 11 -14.26 -17.93 3.61
C PHE A 11 -13.00 -17.85 4.50
N ALA A 12 -12.58 -18.95 5.10
CA ALA A 12 -11.39 -18.97 5.96
C ALA A 12 -10.12 -18.59 5.17
N VAL A 13 -9.96 -19.09 3.95
CA VAL A 13 -8.84 -18.74 3.07
C VAL A 13 -8.89 -17.25 2.70
N LEU A 14 -10.05 -16.74 2.29
CA LEU A 14 -10.23 -15.32 1.98
C LEU A 14 -9.90 -14.44 3.18
N PHE A 15 -10.33 -14.85 4.37
CA PHE A 15 -10.04 -14.11 5.60
C PHE A 15 -8.54 -14.08 5.92
N ILE A 16 -7.83 -15.20 5.78
CA ILE A 16 -6.37 -15.24 5.96
C ILE A 16 -5.67 -14.30 4.97
N ILE A 17 -6.11 -14.28 3.70
CA ILE A 17 -5.56 -13.40 2.67
C ILE A 17 -5.85 -11.93 3.00
N THR A 18 -7.08 -11.57 3.38
CA THR A 18 -7.45 -10.19 3.70
C THR A 18 -6.79 -9.69 4.98
N LEU A 19 -6.39 -10.57 5.90
CA LEU A 19 -5.58 -10.19 7.07
C LEU A 19 -4.18 -9.69 6.69
N GLN A 20 -3.65 -10.08 5.53
CA GLN A 20 -2.33 -9.65 5.08
C GLN A 20 -2.30 -8.19 4.61
N VAL A 21 -3.44 -7.66 4.17
CA VAL A 21 -3.54 -6.30 3.61
C VAL A 21 -3.17 -5.22 4.64
N PRO A 22 -3.76 -5.19 5.86
CA PRO A 22 -3.35 -4.25 6.90
C PRO A 22 -1.87 -4.36 7.28
N ILE A 23 -1.35 -5.59 7.39
CA ILE A 23 0.04 -5.86 7.78
C ILE A 23 1.00 -5.32 6.74
N LEU A 24 0.71 -5.54 5.45
CA LEU A 24 1.50 -5.01 4.35
C LEU A 24 1.52 -3.48 4.39
N ALA A 25 0.37 -2.84 4.63
CA ALA A 25 0.29 -1.39 4.74
C ALA A 25 1.11 -0.86 5.93
N ASP A 26 1.14 -1.58 7.05
CA ASP A 26 1.93 -1.22 8.22
C ASP A 26 3.44 -1.36 7.97
N HIS A 27 3.88 -2.48 7.37
CA HIS A 27 5.29 -2.67 6.99
C HIS A 27 5.74 -1.62 5.97
N TYR A 28 4.88 -1.31 5.00
CA TYR A 28 5.15 -0.29 4.00
C TYR A 28 5.32 1.10 4.63
N ARG A 29 4.42 1.46 5.56
CA ARG A 29 4.51 2.70 6.32
C ARG A 29 5.79 2.75 7.15
N GLN A 30 6.13 1.66 7.84
CA GLN A 30 7.33 1.57 8.65
C GLN A 30 8.61 1.75 7.82
N TYR A 31 8.68 1.09 6.66
CA TYR A 31 9.78 1.25 5.72
C TYR A 31 9.92 2.70 5.25
N LEU A 32 8.82 3.33 4.85
CA LEU A 32 8.84 4.73 4.39
C LEU A 32 9.20 5.72 5.51
N ASN A 33 8.72 5.50 6.74
CA ASN A 33 9.12 6.32 7.89
C ASN A 33 10.63 6.24 8.10
N GLY A 34 11.21 5.04 8.13
CA GLY A 34 12.66 4.88 8.27
C GLY A 34 13.45 5.53 7.13
N TYR A 35 12.97 5.42 5.90
CA TYR A 35 13.59 6.07 4.74
C TYR A 35 13.49 7.61 4.81
N TYR A 36 12.34 8.14 5.24
CA TYR A 36 12.14 9.57 5.44
C TYR A 36 13.03 10.13 6.54
N ASP A 37 13.12 9.46 7.69
CA ASP A 37 13.95 9.88 8.81
C ASP A 37 15.43 9.94 8.40
N ALA A 38 15.93 8.90 7.71
CA ALA A 38 17.28 8.88 7.18
C ALA A 38 17.55 10.03 6.19
N LEU A 39 16.60 10.30 5.29
CA LEU A 39 16.71 11.40 4.33
C LEU A 39 16.71 12.77 5.01
N ARG A 40 15.84 12.95 6.00
CA ARG A 40 15.74 14.18 6.79
C ARG A 40 17.02 14.46 7.56
N ASP A 41 17.61 13.44 8.17
CA ASP A 41 18.90 13.55 8.86
C ASP A 41 20.04 13.89 7.90
N GLU A 42 20.02 13.33 6.68
CA GLU A 42 20.98 13.65 5.62
C GLU A 42 20.88 15.11 5.17
N VAL A 43 19.66 15.62 4.97
CA VAL A 43 19.40 17.03 4.63
C VAL A 43 19.86 17.95 5.76
N SER A 44 19.54 17.62 7.01
CA SER A 44 19.93 18.39 8.19
C SER A 44 21.46 18.49 8.30
N SER A 45 22.16 17.36 8.22
CA SER A 45 23.62 17.30 8.25
C SER A 45 24.25 18.07 7.09
N SER A 46 23.66 17.99 5.90
CA SER A 46 24.10 18.75 4.73
C SER A 46 23.88 20.26 4.91
N SER A 47 22.84 20.67 5.62
CA SER A 47 22.56 22.08 5.92
C SER A 47 23.60 22.67 6.86
N VAL A 48 24.01 21.89 7.87
CA VAL A 48 25.12 22.28 8.76
C VAL A 48 26.41 22.43 7.96
N LEU A 49 26.74 21.46 7.10
CA LEU A 49 27.93 21.52 6.24
C LEU A 49 27.91 22.73 5.29
N ALA A 50 26.77 22.98 4.63
CA ALA A 50 26.59 24.13 3.75
C ALA A 50 26.89 25.45 4.48
N LYS A 51 26.34 25.63 5.68
CA LYS A 51 26.58 26.83 6.50
C LYS A 51 28.04 26.96 6.93
N GLN A 52 28.68 25.87 7.33
CA GLN A 52 30.10 25.85 7.71
C GLN A 52 31.02 26.29 6.57
N HIS A 53 30.64 26.01 5.33
CA HIS A 53 31.38 26.41 4.12
C HIS A 53 30.84 27.69 3.47
N GLY A 54 30.00 28.46 4.16
CA GLY A 54 29.56 29.79 3.71
C GLY A 54 28.44 29.79 2.66
N PHE A 55 27.76 28.66 2.44
CA PHE A 55 26.59 28.60 1.57
C PHE A 55 25.33 29.04 2.32
N SER A 56 24.42 29.71 1.61
CA SER A 56 23.12 30.16 2.15
C SER A 56 22.16 29.02 2.44
N SER A 57 22.26 27.92 1.69
CA SER A 57 21.42 26.73 1.85
C SER A 57 22.09 25.47 1.29
N VAL A 58 21.47 24.31 1.53
CA VAL A 58 21.91 23.02 0.97
C VAL A 58 21.83 23.03 -0.54
N GLU A 59 20.77 23.62 -1.08
CA GLU A 59 20.52 23.75 -2.51
C GLU A 59 21.61 24.60 -3.17
N ALA A 60 21.98 25.73 -2.57
CA ALA A 60 23.07 26.57 -3.07
C ALA A 60 24.42 25.84 -3.08
N MET A 61 24.69 25.02 -2.06
CA MET A 61 25.88 24.17 -2.01
C MET A 61 25.85 23.12 -3.14
N LEU A 62 24.72 22.43 -3.33
CA LEU A 62 24.57 21.42 -4.39
C LEU A 62 24.69 22.03 -5.79
N ASP A 63 24.09 23.20 -6.03
CA ASP A 63 24.18 23.93 -7.30
C ASP A 63 25.62 24.36 -7.61
N SER A 64 26.40 24.70 -6.58
CA SER A 64 27.83 24.98 -6.73
C SER A 64 28.62 23.71 -7.08
N LEU A 65 28.36 22.60 -6.39
CA LEU A 65 29.03 21.32 -6.65
C LEU A 65 28.71 20.75 -8.03
N GLN A 66 27.51 21.02 -8.57
CA GLN A 66 27.15 20.66 -9.94
C GLN A 66 27.96 21.39 -11.01
N LYS A 67 28.66 22.48 -10.67
CA LYS A 67 29.56 23.22 -11.58
C LYS A 67 31.02 22.83 -11.41
N ASN A 68 31.31 21.82 -10.59
CA ASN A 68 32.67 21.37 -10.34
C ASN A 68 33.32 20.79 -11.61
N SER A 69 34.64 20.92 -11.74
CA SER A 69 35.40 20.37 -12.87
C SER A 69 35.33 18.85 -12.94
N GLU A 70 35.29 18.19 -11.78
CA GLU A 70 35.28 16.74 -11.66
C GLU A 70 33.89 16.14 -11.97
N PRO A 71 33.76 15.23 -12.96
CA PRO A 71 32.48 14.62 -13.34
C PRO A 71 31.77 13.92 -12.17
N VAL A 72 32.53 13.16 -11.37
CA VAL A 72 31.97 12.41 -10.23
C VAL A 72 31.34 13.32 -9.18
N VAL A 73 31.92 14.51 -8.96
CA VAL A 73 31.39 15.49 -8.00
C VAL A 73 30.07 16.08 -8.51
N ARG A 74 30.00 16.41 -9.80
CA ARG A 74 28.77 16.90 -10.42
C ARG A 74 27.66 15.87 -10.36
N GLU A 75 27.92 14.64 -10.77
CA GLU A 75 26.93 13.57 -10.79
C GLU A 75 26.42 13.25 -9.38
N ASN A 76 27.31 13.14 -8.40
CA ASN A 76 26.92 12.93 -7.00
C ASN A 76 26.03 14.08 -6.48
N ALA A 77 26.36 15.33 -6.80
CA ALA A 77 25.54 16.48 -6.41
C ALA A 77 24.16 16.48 -7.09
N SER A 78 24.08 16.11 -8.37
CA SER A 78 22.80 15.95 -9.08
C SER A 78 21.95 14.83 -8.49
N MET A 79 22.55 13.67 -8.19
CA MET A 79 21.85 12.55 -7.54
C MET A 79 21.33 12.96 -6.15
N LYS A 80 22.14 13.67 -5.37
CA LYS A 80 21.75 14.15 -4.04
C LYS A 80 20.61 15.18 -4.11
N ALA A 81 20.70 16.14 -5.03
CA ALA A 81 19.65 17.13 -5.26
C ALA A 81 18.32 16.46 -5.65
N ALA A 82 18.37 15.49 -6.57
CA ALA A 82 17.19 14.73 -6.98
C ALA A 82 16.57 13.94 -5.81
N ARG A 83 17.39 13.40 -4.90
CA ARG A 83 16.91 12.71 -3.70
C ARG A 83 16.26 13.69 -2.71
N PHE A 84 16.89 14.84 -2.45
CA PHE A 84 16.39 15.84 -1.50
C PHE A 84 15.06 16.45 -1.95
N ALA A 85 14.86 16.62 -3.27
CA ALA A 85 13.60 17.09 -3.83
C ALA A 85 12.41 16.16 -3.52
N GLN A 86 12.64 14.88 -3.22
CA GLN A 86 11.57 13.91 -2.96
C GLN A 86 10.97 14.03 -1.56
N ILE A 87 11.62 14.74 -0.63
CA ILE A 87 11.23 14.75 0.80
C ILE A 87 9.78 15.21 1.01
N THR A 88 9.31 16.19 0.23
CA THR A 88 7.94 16.72 0.31
C THR A 88 6.90 15.72 -0.20
N THR A 89 7.25 14.96 -1.25
CA THR A 89 6.40 13.92 -1.82
C THR A 89 6.30 12.73 -0.87
N LEU A 90 7.40 12.36 -0.20
CA LEU A 90 7.41 11.35 0.86
C LEU A 90 6.49 11.75 2.00
N GLU A 91 6.58 12.99 2.48
CA GLU A 91 5.76 13.48 3.60
C GLU A 91 4.25 13.39 3.28
N GLN A 92 3.85 13.77 2.06
CA GLN A 92 2.46 13.63 1.61
C GLN A 92 2.02 12.16 1.54
N GLY A 93 2.90 11.27 1.08
CA GLY A 93 2.66 9.83 1.05
C GLY A 93 2.48 9.22 2.45
N MET A 94 3.31 9.64 3.41
CA MET A 94 3.22 9.22 4.80
C MET A 94 1.89 9.59 5.45
N ARG A 95 1.39 10.81 5.22
CA ARG A 95 0.07 11.24 5.75
C ARG A 95 -1.06 10.36 5.23
N LYS A 96 -1.04 9.97 3.95
CA LYS A 96 -2.02 9.04 3.37
C LYS A 96 -1.95 7.65 4.01
N LEU A 97 -0.74 7.17 4.29
CA LEU A 97 -0.53 5.87 4.93
C LEU A 97 -0.85 5.86 6.42
N GLU A 98 -0.75 6.99 7.09
CA GLU A 98 -1.03 7.12 8.52
C GLU A 98 -2.54 7.23 8.78
N HIS A 99 -3.21 8.16 8.10
CA HIS A 99 -4.61 8.50 8.38
C HIS A 99 -5.62 7.93 7.38
N GLY A 100 -5.17 7.48 6.20
CA GLY A 100 -6.06 6.96 5.17
C GLY A 100 -6.69 5.63 5.55
N HIS A 101 -7.82 5.32 4.91
CA HIS A 101 -8.44 4.00 5.02
C HIS A 101 -7.58 2.93 4.33
N TYR A 102 -7.67 1.66 4.74
CA TYR A 102 -6.84 0.58 4.17
C TYR A 102 -6.94 0.48 2.64
N PHE A 103 -8.11 0.79 2.05
CA PHE A 103 -8.25 0.85 0.59
C PHE A 103 -7.43 1.99 -0.04
N GLU A 104 -7.42 3.17 0.56
CA GLU A 104 -6.61 4.30 0.09
C GLU A 104 -5.12 3.99 0.21
N LYS A 105 -4.72 3.32 1.31
CA LYS A 105 -3.35 2.83 1.49
C LYS A 105 -2.96 1.86 0.37
N LEU A 106 -3.82 0.89 0.04
CA LEU A 106 -3.59 -0.06 -1.06
C LEU A 106 -3.43 0.65 -2.41
N VAL A 107 -4.35 1.56 -2.75
CA VAL A 107 -4.31 2.30 -4.02
C VAL A 107 -3.05 3.15 -4.10
N PHE A 108 -2.63 3.77 -2.99
CA PHE A 108 -1.38 4.50 -2.92
C PHE A 108 -0.17 3.60 -3.13
N MET A 109 -0.08 2.47 -2.42
CA MET A 109 1.02 1.51 -2.55
C MET A 109 1.12 0.90 -3.95
N ALA A 110 -0.02 0.69 -4.61
CA ALA A 110 -0.10 0.14 -5.96
C ALA A 110 0.16 1.18 -7.07
N SER A 111 0.35 2.46 -6.73
CA SER A 111 0.62 3.48 -7.74
C SER A 111 2.00 3.28 -8.41
N PRO A 112 2.16 3.62 -9.71
CA PRO A 112 3.40 3.30 -10.44
C PRO A 112 4.67 3.87 -9.81
N SER A 113 4.60 5.05 -9.19
CA SER A 113 5.75 5.68 -8.52
C SER A 113 6.18 4.98 -7.24
N GLN A 114 5.32 4.12 -6.68
CA GLN A 114 5.52 3.41 -5.42
C GLN A 114 5.90 1.94 -5.64
N TYR A 115 5.82 1.44 -6.87
CA TYR A 115 6.01 0.01 -7.17
C TYR A 115 7.36 -0.54 -6.70
N GLU A 116 8.44 0.21 -6.90
CA GLU A 116 9.78 -0.19 -6.44
C GLU A 116 9.84 -0.33 -4.92
N THR A 117 9.25 0.61 -4.17
CA THR A 117 9.14 0.54 -2.71
C THR A 117 8.29 -0.64 -2.29
N LEU A 118 7.14 -0.84 -2.95
CA LEU A 118 6.23 -1.94 -2.65
C LEU A 118 6.90 -3.29 -2.85
N LYS A 119 7.65 -3.45 -3.94
CA LYS A 119 8.43 -4.65 -4.23
C LYS A 119 9.46 -4.93 -3.13
N ARG A 120 10.23 -3.93 -2.70
CA ARG A 120 11.21 -4.10 -1.60
C ARG A 120 10.56 -4.51 -0.29
N VAL A 121 9.39 -3.96 0.01
CA VAL A 121 8.62 -4.31 1.22
C VAL A 121 8.10 -5.74 1.10
N LEU A 122 7.61 -6.16 -0.07
CA LEU A 122 7.15 -7.52 -0.34
C LEU A 122 8.28 -8.55 -0.28
N ASP A 123 9.48 -8.22 -0.80
CA ASP A 123 10.66 -9.10 -0.76
C ASP A 123 11.10 -9.41 0.69
N ASN A 124 10.78 -8.52 1.64
CA ASN A 124 11.08 -8.67 3.06
C ASN A 124 9.81 -8.91 3.91
N PHE A 125 8.66 -9.16 3.27
CA PHE A 125 7.40 -9.30 3.95
C PHE A 125 7.33 -10.63 4.68
N SER A 126 7.04 -10.57 5.97
CA SER A 126 6.77 -11.75 6.80
C SER A 126 5.28 -11.76 7.16
N PRO A 127 4.51 -12.76 6.68
CA PRO A 127 3.12 -12.93 7.07
C PRO A 127 2.98 -12.98 8.59
N SER A 128 1.99 -12.28 9.12
CA SER A 128 1.74 -12.23 10.56
C SER A 128 0.24 -12.13 10.86
N VAL A 129 -0.11 -12.03 12.13
CA VAL A 129 -1.50 -11.82 12.58
C VAL A 129 -1.61 -10.36 13.01
N PRO A 130 -2.61 -9.60 12.49
CA PRO A 130 -2.73 -8.22 12.87
C PRO A 130 -3.14 -8.10 14.35
N LEU A 131 -2.46 -7.21 15.07
CA LEU A 131 -2.69 -7.00 16.50
C LEU A 131 -3.80 -5.97 16.78
N THR A 132 -4.29 -5.28 15.74
CA THR A 132 -5.24 -4.18 15.88
C THR A 132 -6.67 -4.59 15.54
N PRO A 133 -7.68 -4.23 16.37
CA PRO A 133 -9.08 -4.57 16.11
C PRO A 133 -9.61 -4.01 14.78
N SER A 134 -9.17 -2.81 14.37
CA SER A 134 -9.56 -2.20 13.10
C SER A 134 -9.14 -3.03 11.89
N SER A 135 -7.95 -3.62 11.92
CA SER A 135 -7.45 -4.52 10.89
C SER A 135 -8.31 -5.77 10.80
N ILE A 136 -8.67 -6.37 11.94
CA ILE A 136 -9.51 -7.58 12.00
C ILE A 136 -10.90 -7.29 11.42
N VAL A 137 -11.53 -6.19 11.82
CA VAL A 137 -12.85 -5.79 11.31
C VAL A 137 -12.80 -5.54 9.81
N PHE A 138 -11.79 -4.81 9.33
CA PHE A 138 -11.59 -4.58 7.90
C PHE A 138 -11.47 -5.91 7.15
N SER A 139 -10.55 -6.79 7.57
CA SER A 139 -10.32 -8.07 6.91
C SER A 139 -11.55 -8.98 6.94
N LEU A 140 -12.32 -8.95 8.03
CA LEU A 140 -13.57 -9.70 8.16
C LEU A 140 -14.63 -9.20 7.17
N VAL A 141 -14.87 -7.89 7.15
CA VAL A 141 -15.85 -7.27 6.23
C VAL A 141 -15.44 -7.53 4.78
N THR A 142 -14.16 -7.35 4.44
CA THR A 142 -13.65 -7.63 3.09
C THR A 142 -13.81 -9.11 2.73
N ALA A 143 -13.52 -10.04 3.64
CA ALA A 143 -13.69 -11.47 3.38
C ALA A 143 -15.16 -11.86 3.17
N ILE A 144 -16.08 -11.28 3.95
CA ILE A 144 -17.53 -11.48 3.76
C ILE A 144 -17.96 -10.97 2.37
N LEU A 145 -17.55 -9.76 2.00
CA LEU A 145 -17.89 -9.17 0.70
C LEU A 145 -17.33 -10.00 -0.47
N LEU A 146 -16.08 -10.46 -0.38
CA LEU A 146 -15.47 -11.33 -1.39
C LEU A 146 -16.16 -12.69 -1.47
N ASN A 147 -16.48 -13.29 -0.32
CA ASN A 147 -17.20 -14.57 -0.31
C ASN A 147 -18.58 -14.42 -0.96
N LEU A 148 -19.35 -13.38 -0.57
CA LEU A 148 -20.63 -13.07 -1.19
C LEU A 148 -20.47 -12.89 -2.70
N LEU A 149 -19.48 -12.10 -3.15
CA LEU A 149 -19.20 -11.85 -4.55
C LEU A 149 -18.99 -13.15 -5.34
N ILE A 150 -18.18 -14.07 -4.84
CA ILE A 150 -17.91 -15.38 -5.46
C ILE A 150 -19.17 -16.23 -5.61
N TRP A 151 -20.07 -16.20 -4.62
CA TRP A 151 -21.29 -17.01 -4.63
C TRP A 151 -22.50 -16.36 -5.32
N THR A 152 -22.49 -15.05 -5.55
CA THR A 152 -23.57 -14.30 -6.23
C THR A 152 -23.98 -14.90 -7.58
N PRO A 153 -23.06 -15.26 -8.49
CA PRO A 153 -23.42 -15.82 -9.80
C PRO A 153 -24.15 -17.16 -9.68
N HIS A 154 -23.70 -18.00 -8.74
CA HIS A 154 -24.32 -19.29 -8.46
C HIS A 154 -25.74 -19.12 -7.88
N PHE A 155 -25.91 -18.19 -6.93
CA PHE A 155 -27.24 -17.89 -6.37
C PHE A 155 -28.20 -17.34 -7.41
N CYS A 156 -27.74 -16.42 -8.27
CA CYS A 156 -28.53 -15.83 -9.34
C CYS A 156 -28.94 -16.90 -10.36
N TYR A 157 -28.02 -17.76 -10.79
CA TYR A 157 -28.29 -18.88 -11.69
C TYR A 157 -29.30 -19.88 -11.11
N CYS A 158 -29.14 -20.29 -9.84
CA CYS A 158 -30.06 -21.21 -9.18
C CYS A 158 -31.45 -20.59 -8.94
N GLN A 159 -31.55 -19.30 -8.64
CA GLN A 159 -32.83 -18.61 -8.50
C GLN A 159 -33.57 -18.48 -9.83
N VAL A 160 -32.87 -18.15 -10.91
CA VAL A 160 -33.47 -18.09 -12.26
C VAL A 160 -33.98 -19.47 -12.69
N LYS A 161 -33.22 -20.54 -12.43
CA LYS A 161 -33.67 -21.91 -12.72
C LYS A 161 -34.91 -22.29 -11.89
N LYS A 162 -34.93 -21.98 -10.58
CA LYS A 162 -36.10 -22.22 -9.72
C LYS A 162 -37.36 -21.45 -10.14
N LEU A 163 -37.22 -20.25 -10.71
CA LEU A 163 -38.34 -19.49 -11.26
C LEU A 163 -38.85 -20.09 -12.58
N LYS A 164 -37.95 -20.65 -13.41
CA LYS A 164 -38.31 -21.34 -14.66
C LYS A 164 -39.00 -22.69 -14.42
N ASP A 165 -38.59 -23.41 -13.38
CA ASP A 165 -39.12 -24.74 -13.02
C ASP A 165 -40.35 -24.67 -12.09
N ARG A 166 -40.89 -23.47 -11.78
CA ARG A 166 -42.18 -23.38 -11.07
C ARG A 166 -43.29 -23.95 -11.97
N PRO A 167 -44.00 -25.02 -11.55
CA PRO A 167 -45.12 -25.51 -12.35
C PRO A 167 -46.16 -24.40 -12.47
N LYS A 168 -46.53 -24.05 -13.71
CA LYS A 168 -47.71 -23.21 -13.97
C LYS A 168 -48.88 -23.91 -13.30
N ARG A 169 -49.35 -23.39 -12.17
CA ARG A 169 -50.63 -23.79 -11.59
C ARG A 169 -51.70 -23.47 -12.63
N TYR A 170 -52.11 -24.47 -13.40
CA TYR A 170 -53.32 -24.39 -14.20
C TYR A 170 -54.47 -24.20 -13.23
N SER A 171 -54.99 -22.97 -13.17
CA SER A 171 -56.26 -22.66 -12.53
C SER A 171 -57.34 -23.35 -13.35
N TYR A 172 -57.88 -24.46 -12.86
CA TYR A 172 -59.16 -24.96 -13.38
C TYR A 172 -60.24 -23.96 -12.99
N ARG A 173 -61.01 -23.54 -14.00
CA ARG A 173 -62.22 -22.71 -13.88
C ARG A 173 -63.34 -23.49 -13.20
#